data_AF-A0AAU3I756-F1
#
_entry.id   AF-A0AAU3I756-F1
#
_cell.length_a   1.000
_cell.length_b   1.000
_cell.length_c   1.000
_cell.angle_alpha   90.00
_cell.angle_beta   90.00
_cell.angle_gamma   90.00
#
_symmetry.space_group_name_H-M   'P 1'
#
loop_
_entity.id
_entity.type
_entity.pdbx_description
1 polymer ?
#
loop_
_entity_poly.entity_id
_entity_poly.type
_entity_poly.pdbx_seq_one_letter_code
_entity_poly.pdbx_strand_id
1 'polypeptide(L)' 'MKLITGDFNGDRRTDMGMMYRFGDGSIKMFTGLADAAGHIQPFTSSYAVPASAGWDWNAIELP' A
#
# COMPACT_ATOMS: atom_id res chain seq x y z
N MET A 1 -9.71 3.92 -2.47
CA MET A 1 -8.26 3.66 -2.31
C MET A 1 -7.65 4.71 -1.41
N LYS A 2 -6.55 4.40 -0.73
CA LYS A 2 -5.73 5.35 0.01
C LYS A 2 -4.27 5.16 -0.43
N LEU A 3 -3.53 6.25 -0.59
CA LEU A 3 -2.15 6.26 -1.07
C LEU A 3 -1.23 6.86 0.00
N ILE A 4 -0.01 6.33 0.08
CA ILE A 4 1.06 6.84 0.93
C ILE A 4 2.37 6.75 0.15
N THR A 5 3.29 7.66 0.44
CA THR A 5 4.66 7.63 -0.08
C THR A 5 5.64 7.66 1.08
N GLY A 6 6.78 6.99 0.93
CA GLY A 6 7.81 6.93 1.96
C GLY A 6 8.97 6.05 1.50
N ASP A 7 10.04 5.99 2.28
CA ASP A 7 11.12 5.03 2.04
C ASP A 7 10.78 3.74 2.81
N PHE A 8 10.24 2.74 2.13
CA PHE A 8 9.74 1.52 2.75
C PHE A 8 10.78 0.39 2.77
N ASN A 9 11.85 0.49 1.97
CA ASN A 9 12.90 -0.52 1.87
C ASN A 9 14.27 -0.03 2.41
N GLY A 10 14.40 1.23 2.80
CA GLY A 10 15.59 1.84 3.38
C GLY A 10 16.66 2.27 2.38
N ASP A 11 16.31 2.42 1.10
CA ASP A 11 17.27 2.75 0.03
C ASP A 11 17.43 4.26 -0.22
N ARG A 12 16.76 5.09 0.58
CA ARG A 12 16.71 6.55 0.50
C ARG A 12 16.02 7.10 -0.75
N ARG A 13 15.17 6.32 -1.40
CA ARG A 13 14.26 6.79 -2.45
C ARG A 13 12.82 6.76 -1.94
N THR A 14 11.97 7.57 -2.58
CA THR A 14 10.55 7.63 -2.24
C THR A 14 9.80 6.54 -2.99
N ASP A 15 9.31 5.56 -2.25
CA ASP A 15 8.44 4.48 -2.72
C ASP A 15 6.95 4.87 -2.67
N MET A 16 6.10 4.01 -3.25
CA MET A 16 4.65 4.16 -3.26
C MET A 16 3.94 2.99 -2.55
N GLY A 17 3.03 3.32 -1.65
CA GLY A 17 2.12 2.40 -0.98
C GLY A 17 0.67 2.69 -1.37
N MET A 18 -0.11 1.64 -1.59
CA MET A 18 -1.53 1.74 -1.92
C MET A 18 -2.35 0.75 -1.11
N MET A 19 -3.39 1.24 -0.45
CA MET A 19 -4.45 0.43 0.12
C MET A 19 -5.68 0.46 -0.77
N TYR A 20 -6.21 -0.72 -1.09
CA TYR A 20 -7.43 -0.89 -1.86
C TYR A 20 -8.44 -1.73 -1.09
N ARG A 21 -9.63 -1.18 -0.87
CA ARG A 21 -10.79 -1.90 -0.32
C ARG A 21 -11.63 -2.45 -1.47
N PHE A 22 -11.80 -3.76 -1.50
CA PHE A 22 -12.65 -4.45 -2.47
C PHE A 22 -14.13 -4.37 -2.09
N GLY A 23 -14.99 -4.70 -3.05
CA GLY A 23 -16.45 -4.69 -2.84
C GLY A 23 -16.93 -5.67 -1.77
N ASP A 24 -16.17 -6.74 -1.52
CA ASP A 24 -16.43 -7.72 -0.45
C ASP A 24 -16.01 -7.23 0.95
N GLY A 25 -15.38 -6.07 1.04
CA GLY A 25 -14.87 -5.49 2.29
C GLY A 25 -13.45 -5.91 2.66
N SER A 26 -12.82 -6.82 1.90
CA SER A 26 -11.40 -7.12 2.06
C SER A 26 -10.54 -5.91 1.68
N ILE A 27 -9.36 -5.80 2.26
CA ILE A 27 -8.39 -4.74 1.96
C ILE A 27 -7.10 -5.40 1.51
N LYS A 28 -6.50 -4.94 0.42
CA LYS A 28 -5.12 -5.29 0.05
C LYS A 28 -4.23 -4.06 0.06
N MET A 29 -3.02 -4.27 0.56
CA MET A 29 -1.91 -3.34 0.48
C MET A 29 -1.01 -3.74 -0.69
N PHE A 30 -0.55 -2.73 -1.41
CA PHE A 30 0.40 -2.87 -2.49
C PHE A 30 1.56 -1.91 -2.30
N THR A 31 2.75 -2.35 -2.70
CA THR A 31 3.98 -1.56 -2.62
C THR A 31 4.68 -1.56 -3.96
N GLY A 32 5.02 -0.38 -4.47
CA GLY A 32 5.87 -0.16 -5.64
C GLY A 32 7.14 0.55 -5.19
N LEU A 33 8.30 -0.08 -5.40
CA LEU A 33 9.60 0.45 -4.97
C LEU A 33 10.21 1.32 -6.06
N ALA A 34 10.86 2.42 -5.67
CA ALA A 34 11.62 3.24 -6.61
C ALA A 34 12.98 2.61 -6.95
N ASP A 35 13.32 2.56 -8.23
CA ASP A 35 14.64 2.13 -8.68
C ASP A 35 15.62 3.32 -8.84
N ALA A 36 16.89 3.00 -9.08
CA ALA A 36 17.94 4.01 -9.28
C ALA A 36 17.78 4.82 -10.59
N ALA A 37 16.93 4.38 -11.52
CA ALA A 37 16.62 5.09 -12.76
C ALA A 37 15.41 6.03 -12.60
N GLY A 38 14.79 6.08 -11.41
CA GLY A 38 13.64 6.94 -11.12
C GLY A 38 12.29 6.32 -11.50
N HIS A 39 12.22 5.02 -11.77
CA HIS A 39 10.96 4.33 -12.04
C HIS A 39 10.37 3.71 -10.77
N ILE A 40 9.04 3.67 -10.70
CA ILE A 40 8.33 2.83 -9.74
C ILE A 40 8.18 1.43 -10.34
N GLN A 41 8.76 0.44 -9.66
CA GLN A 41 8.65 -0.97 -10.05
C GLN A 41 7.20 -1.45 -9.95
N PRO A 42 6.85 -2.55 -10.65
CA PRO A 42 5.51 -3.12 -10.57
C PRO A 42 5.04 -3.32 -9.14
N PHE A 43 3.81 -2.91 -8.85
CA PHE A 43 3.22 -3.05 -7.52
C PHE A 43 3.13 -4.53 -7.14
N THR A 44 3.66 -4.84 -5.96
CA THR A 44 3.55 -6.17 -5.35
C THR A 44 2.51 -6.12 -4.24
N SER A 45 1.80 -7.23 -4.00
CA SER A 45 0.89 -7.32 -2.85
C SER A 45 1.72 -7.54 -1.58
N SER A 46 1.59 -6.63 -0.62
CA SER A 46 2.35 -6.67 0.63
C SER A 46 1.55 -7.29 1.79
N TYR A 47 0.26 -6.95 1.92
CA TYR A 47 -0.60 -7.52 2.96
C TYR A 47 -2.06 -7.60 2.51
N ALA A 48 -2.81 -8.56 3.05
CA ALA A 48 -4.24 -8.72 2.79
C ALA A 48 -5.00 -8.88 4.11
N VAL A 49 -6.05 -8.08 4.26
CA VAL A 49 -7.02 -8.13 5.36
C VAL A 49 -8.30 -8.75 4.82
N PRO A 50 -8.76 -9.89 5.33
CA PRO A 50 -10.05 -10.44 4.94
C PRO A 50 -11.20 -9.57 5.46
N ALA A 51 -12.33 -9.59 4.77
CA ALA A 51 -13.52 -8.84 5.20
C ALA A 51 -13.97 -9.19 6.64
N SER A 52 -13.75 -10.44 7.07
CA SER A 52 -14.06 -10.92 8.42
C SER A 52 -13.23 -10.27 9.53
N ALA A 53 -12.14 -9.57 9.20
CA ALA A 53 -11.33 -8.86 10.20
C ALA A 53 -12.01 -7.60 10.73
N GLY A 54 -13.07 -7.10 10.06
CA GLY A 54 -13.89 -5.99 10.58
C GLY A 54 -13.18 -4.64 10.65
N TRP A 55 -12.14 -4.41 9.84
CA TRP A 55 -11.44 -3.13 9.82
C TRP A 55 -12.34 -2.01 9.28
N ASP A 56 -12.46 -0.93 10.05
CA ASP A 56 -13.11 0.28 9.57
C ASP A 56 -12.18 1.04 8.61
N TRP A 57 -12.51 0.98 7.33
CA TRP A 57 -11.79 1.69 6.27
C TRP A 57 -11.65 3.19 6.53
N ASN A 58 -12.66 3.81 7.16
CA ASN A 58 -12.66 5.26 7.41
C ASN A 58 -11.71 5.64 8.55
N ALA A 59 -11.48 4.73 9.51
CA ALA A 59 -10.56 4.92 10.62
C ALA A 59 -9.08 4.72 10.26
N ILE A 60 -8.77 4.24 9.04
CA ILE A 60 -7.37 4.08 8.60
C ILE A 60 -6.76 5.45 8.33
N GLU A 61 -5.71 5.80 9.06
CA GLU A 61 -4.91 7.00 8.82
C GLU A 61 -3.55 6.58 8.25
N LEU A 62 -3.09 7.33 7.25
CA LEU A 62 -1.77 7.16 6.66
C LEU A 62 -0.91 8.35 7.10
N PRO A 63 0.33 8.12 7.59
CA PRO A 63 1.24 9.20 7.95
C PRO A 63 1.71 10.02 6.74
#